data_AF-A0A086J4W7-F1
#
_entry.id   AF-A0A086J4W7-F1
#
_cell.length_a   1.000
_cell.length_b   1.000
_cell.length_c   1.000
_cell.angle_alpha   90.00
_cell.angle_beta   90.00
_cell.angle_gamma   90.00
#
_symmetry.space_group_name_H-M   'P 1'
#
loop_
_entity.id
_entity.type
_entity.pdbx_description
1 polymer ?
#
loop_
_entity_poly.entity_id
_entity_poly.type
_entity_poly.pdbx_seq_one_letter_code
_entity_poly.pdbx_strand_id
1 'polypeptide(L)'
;MKANELQRGNALIKYIKKTPIEYKYTVFDYEPGEYFGVLHITLQLHMSSPQYIFGRIERIKSSNSKRVPIIILLLSADITSASAASAFTTLQIDCMATGVRIIPAYSPVECAKYIETMHFQKSEASHLRNYRATLEKTKKELSSRPSEVDAQKLLFLAAIPKVTKRDSAAILAGRSLREIAQSAVNECTAKEKGIGVTKKNAMKDFFMQKFN
;
A
#
# COMPACT_ATOMS: atom_id res chain seq x y z
N MET A 1 9.14 12.79 -21.19
CA MET A 1 10.10 12.05 -20.33
C MET A 1 11.40 11.86 -21.09
N LYS A 2 12.57 11.88 -20.43
CA LYS A 2 13.83 11.56 -21.09
C LYS A 2 14.15 10.07 -20.91
N ALA A 3 14.68 9.42 -21.93
CA ALA A 3 15.20 8.06 -21.85
C ALA A 3 16.63 8.03 -22.40
N ASN A 4 17.43 7.08 -21.92
CA ASN A 4 18.77 6.88 -22.46
C ASN A 4 18.68 6.44 -23.93
N GLU A 5 19.58 6.90 -24.81
CA GLU A 5 19.72 6.36 -26.18
C GLU A 5 19.88 4.85 -26.20
N LEU A 6 20.55 4.26 -25.19
CA LEU A 6 20.69 2.80 -25.05
C LEU A 6 19.36 2.07 -24.81
N GLN A 7 18.31 2.78 -24.40
CA GLN A 7 16.97 2.20 -24.24
C GLN A 7 16.18 2.20 -25.55
N ARG A 8 16.69 2.78 -26.64
CA ARG A 8 16.01 2.76 -27.94
C ARG A 8 15.80 1.31 -28.39
N GLY A 9 14.54 0.94 -28.61
CA GLY A 9 14.14 -0.43 -28.97
C GLY A 9 13.82 -1.36 -27.80
N ASN A 10 13.96 -0.91 -26.54
CA ASN A 10 13.52 -1.71 -25.38
C ASN A 10 12.01 -1.97 -25.45
N ALA A 11 11.60 -3.23 -25.27
CA ALA A 11 10.20 -3.66 -25.27
C ALA A 11 9.34 -2.89 -24.25
N LEU A 12 9.94 -2.43 -23.14
CA LEU A 12 9.26 -1.63 -22.11
C LEU A 12 8.62 -0.36 -22.67
N ILE A 13 9.26 0.27 -23.66
CA ILE A 13 8.80 1.54 -24.26
C ILE A 13 7.42 1.37 -24.91
N LYS A 14 7.11 0.19 -25.46
CA LYS A 14 5.80 -0.09 -26.09
C LYS A 14 4.64 0.03 -25.10
N TYR A 15 4.91 -0.09 -23.80
CA TYR A 15 3.92 -0.02 -22.73
C TYR A 15 3.78 1.39 -22.15
N ILE A 16 4.69 2.32 -22.47
CA ILE A 16 4.64 3.72 -22.05
C ILE A 16 3.85 4.50 -23.10
N LYS A 17 2.56 4.76 -22.84
CA LYS A 17 1.62 5.32 -23.82
C LYS A 17 1.25 6.78 -23.53
N LYS A 18 1.23 7.16 -22.26
CA LYS A 18 0.70 8.47 -21.83
C LYS A 18 1.72 9.60 -21.91
N THR A 19 2.99 9.27 -22.14
CA THR A 19 4.09 10.22 -22.03
C THR A 19 5.00 10.12 -23.25
N PRO A 20 5.25 11.24 -23.98
CA PRO A 20 6.25 11.25 -25.05
C PRO A 20 7.66 11.06 -24.49
N ILE A 21 8.48 10.31 -25.22
CA ILE A 21 9.86 9.97 -24.84
C ILE A 21 10.83 10.74 -25.74
N GLU A 22 11.77 11.45 -25.12
CA GLU A 22 12.90 12.08 -25.77
C GLU A 22 14.16 11.29 -25.43
N TYR A 23 14.90 10.83 -26.43
CA TYR A 23 16.14 10.09 -26.21
C TYR A 23 17.32 11.05 -26.03
N LYS A 24 18.13 10.81 -24.99
CA LYS A 24 19.32 11.60 -24.63
C LYS A 24 20.37 10.69 -24.01
N TYR A 25 21.64 11.10 -24.03
CA TYR A 25 22.68 10.43 -23.25
C TYR A 25 22.55 10.81 -21.76
N THR A 26 22.09 9.88 -20.94
CA THR A 26 21.87 10.08 -19.49
C THR A 26 22.52 8.96 -18.69
N VAL A 27 22.80 9.20 -17.40
CA VAL A 27 23.29 8.12 -16.52
C VAL A 27 22.18 7.18 -16.08
N PHE A 28 20.92 7.62 -16.09
CA PHE A 28 19.75 6.79 -15.84
C PHE A 28 19.24 6.15 -17.13
N ASP A 29 18.42 5.10 -17.01
CA ASP A 29 17.74 4.50 -18.15
C ASP A 29 16.51 5.34 -18.54
N TYR A 30 15.78 5.85 -17.54
CA TYR A 30 14.67 6.77 -17.72
C TYR A 30 14.74 7.92 -16.70
N GLU A 31 14.48 9.14 -17.15
CA GLU A 31 14.31 10.31 -16.29
C GLU A 31 12.87 10.81 -16.43
N PRO A 32 11.94 10.31 -15.58
CA PRO A 32 10.56 10.74 -15.60
C PRO A 32 10.41 12.21 -15.22
N GLY A 33 11.34 12.81 -14.48
CA GLY A 33 11.27 14.22 -14.12
C GLY A 33 12.59 14.79 -13.61
N GLU A 34 12.50 15.85 -12.82
CA GLU A 34 13.66 16.48 -12.19
C GLU A 34 14.04 15.80 -10.88
N TYR A 35 13.08 15.13 -10.24
CA TYR A 35 13.27 14.54 -8.91
C TYR A 35 13.78 13.10 -8.96
N PHE A 36 13.25 12.27 -9.86
CA PHE A 36 13.57 10.84 -9.93
C PHE A 36 14.46 10.50 -11.14
N GLY A 37 15.39 9.58 -10.94
CA GLY A 37 16.14 8.90 -11.99
C GLY A 37 15.94 7.39 -11.87
N VAL A 38 15.55 6.74 -12.96
CA VAL A 38 15.14 5.34 -12.96
C VAL A 38 16.15 4.47 -13.68
N LEU A 39 16.55 3.38 -13.03
CA LEU A 39 17.24 2.24 -13.61
C LEU A 39 16.23 1.11 -13.80
N HIS A 40 16.27 0.44 -14.95
CA HIS A 40 15.41 -0.71 -15.23
C HIS A 40 16.26 -1.95 -15.43
N ILE A 41 16.01 -2.98 -14.63
CA ILE A 41 16.75 -4.24 -14.66
C ILE A 41 15.80 -5.42 -14.47
N THR A 42 16.10 -6.56 -15.07
CA THR A 42 15.40 -7.81 -14.81
C THR A 42 16.13 -8.60 -13.73
N LEU A 43 15.40 -9.37 -12.91
CA LEU A 43 16.03 -10.22 -11.90
C LEU A 43 16.99 -11.24 -12.53
N GLN A 44 16.64 -11.78 -13.70
CA GLN A 44 17.50 -12.70 -14.46
C GLN A 44 18.85 -12.04 -14.81
N LEU A 45 18.84 -10.79 -15.29
CA LEU A 45 20.09 -10.09 -15.60
C LEU A 45 20.92 -9.85 -14.35
N HIS A 46 20.29 -9.50 -13.22
CA HIS A 46 21.00 -9.35 -11.95
C HIS A 46 21.64 -10.66 -11.49
N MET A 47 20.94 -11.78 -11.62
CA MET A 47 21.48 -13.10 -11.27
C MET A 47 22.65 -13.50 -12.18
N SER A 48 22.58 -13.20 -13.48
CA SER A 48 23.66 -13.50 -14.42
C SER A 48 24.86 -12.55 -14.28
N SER A 49 24.64 -11.30 -13.91
CA SER A 49 25.69 -10.30 -13.72
C SER A 49 25.37 -9.35 -12.57
N PRO A 50 25.69 -9.73 -11.32
CA PRO A 50 25.43 -8.89 -10.15
C PRO A 50 26.16 -7.55 -10.21
N GLN A 51 27.37 -7.52 -10.76
CA GLN A 51 28.21 -6.33 -10.84
C GLN A 51 27.62 -5.24 -11.73
N TYR A 52 26.73 -5.61 -12.67
CA TYR A 52 26.11 -4.65 -13.58
C TYR A 52 25.39 -3.54 -12.82
N ILE A 53 24.50 -3.89 -11.88
CA ILE A 53 23.71 -2.87 -11.18
C ILE A 53 24.57 -2.02 -10.25
N PHE A 54 25.55 -2.62 -9.58
CA PHE A 54 26.48 -1.90 -8.70
C PHE A 54 27.33 -0.90 -9.49
N GLY A 55 27.87 -1.29 -10.65
CA GLY A 55 28.58 -0.36 -11.53
C GLY A 55 27.69 0.77 -12.04
N ARG A 56 26.39 0.53 -12.29
CA ARG A 56 25.44 1.59 -12.65
C ARG A 56 25.20 2.55 -11.49
N ILE A 57 25.05 2.04 -10.27
CA ILE A 57 24.89 2.86 -9.04
C ILE A 57 26.14 3.72 -8.80
N GLU A 58 27.33 3.17 -8.95
CA GLU A 58 28.60 3.92 -8.81
C GLU A 58 28.70 5.04 -9.84
N ARG A 59 28.37 4.77 -11.11
CA ARG A 59 28.33 5.83 -12.15
C ARG A 59 27.36 6.94 -11.81
N ILE A 60 26.21 6.63 -11.21
CA ILE A 60 25.25 7.65 -10.76
C ILE A 60 25.86 8.49 -9.62
N LYS A 61 26.50 7.85 -8.64
CA LYS A 61 27.19 8.55 -7.55
C LYS A 61 28.27 9.49 -8.09
N SER A 62 29.04 9.07 -9.10
CA SER A 62 30.07 9.89 -9.73
C SER A 62 29.53 11.00 -10.65
N SER A 63 28.26 10.94 -11.05
CA SER A 63 27.67 11.88 -12.02
C SER A 63 27.21 13.23 -11.43
N ASN A 64 27.37 13.45 -10.12
CA ASN A 64 26.85 14.62 -9.38
C ASN A 64 25.33 14.86 -9.57
N SER A 65 24.58 13.83 -9.99
CA SER A 65 23.13 13.94 -10.17
C SER A 65 22.42 14.10 -8.84
N LYS A 66 21.58 15.15 -8.72
CA LYS A 66 20.72 15.40 -7.56
C LYS A 66 19.44 14.57 -7.55
N ARG A 67 19.19 13.78 -8.60
CA ARG A 67 18.01 12.91 -8.72
C ARG A 67 18.08 11.77 -7.73
N VAL A 68 16.93 11.42 -7.17
CA VAL A 68 16.76 10.22 -6.36
C VAL A 68 16.80 8.98 -7.27
N PRO A 69 17.78 8.07 -7.09
CA PRO A 69 17.87 6.85 -7.89
C PRO A 69 16.82 5.83 -7.43
N ILE A 70 16.08 5.28 -8.41
CA ILE A 70 15.12 4.21 -8.22
C ILE A 70 15.44 3.09 -9.20
N ILE A 71 15.48 1.86 -8.70
CA ILE A 71 15.57 0.64 -9.50
C ILE A 71 14.17 0.07 -9.64
N ILE A 72 13.68 0.00 -10.87
CA ILE A 72 12.50 -0.81 -11.21
C ILE A 72 13.01 -2.19 -11.59
N LEU A 73 12.72 -3.16 -10.72
CA LEU A 73 13.14 -4.54 -10.90
C LEU A 73 11.98 -5.33 -11.51
N LEU A 74 12.14 -5.77 -12.76
CA LEU A 74 11.21 -6.71 -13.37
C LEU A 74 11.53 -8.12 -12.86
N LEU A 75 10.61 -8.65 -12.07
CA LEU A 75 10.62 -10.02 -11.62
C LEU A 75 10.05 -10.91 -12.72
N SER A 76 10.83 -11.91 -13.14
CA SER A 76 10.37 -12.96 -14.04
C SER A 76 9.30 -13.83 -13.36
N ALA A 77 8.40 -14.47 -14.11
CA ALA A 77 7.30 -15.26 -13.55
C ALA A 77 7.73 -16.42 -12.62
N ASP A 78 9.00 -16.82 -12.66
CA ASP A 78 9.57 -17.95 -11.90
C ASP A 78 10.35 -17.50 -10.64
N ILE A 79 9.81 -16.56 -9.86
CA ILE A 79 10.35 -16.18 -8.53
C ILE A 79 10.29 -17.37 -7.55
N THR A 80 9.54 -18.41 -7.89
CA THR A 80 9.34 -19.61 -7.08
C THR A 80 10.61 -20.41 -6.82
N SER A 81 11.69 -20.18 -7.59
CA SER A 81 12.99 -20.77 -7.26
C SER A 81 13.59 -20.10 -6.00
N ALA A 82 14.05 -20.92 -5.05
CA ALA A 82 14.71 -20.43 -3.83
C ALA A 82 15.90 -19.51 -4.14
N SER A 83 16.58 -19.74 -5.27
CA SER A 83 17.68 -18.91 -5.76
C SER A 83 17.22 -17.49 -6.14
N ALA A 84 16.09 -17.33 -6.83
CA ALA A 84 15.56 -16.02 -7.21
C ALA A 84 15.13 -15.20 -5.99
N ALA A 85 14.48 -15.85 -5.00
CA ALA A 85 14.09 -15.21 -3.75
C ALA A 85 15.32 -14.74 -2.94
N SER A 86 16.36 -15.57 -2.87
CA SER A 86 17.63 -15.22 -2.22
C SER A 86 18.32 -14.05 -2.93
N ALA A 87 18.43 -14.08 -4.26
CA ALA A 87 19.03 -13.00 -5.05
C ALA A 87 18.29 -11.67 -4.86
N PHE A 88 16.95 -11.69 -4.86
CA PHE A 88 16.16 -10.50 -4.59
C PHE A 88 16.41 -9.93 -3.19
N THR A 89 16.45 -10.81 -2.18
CA THR A 89 16.69 -10.41 -0.79
C THR A 89 18.06 -9.76 -0.63
N THR A 90 19.12 -10.36 -1.20
CA THR A 90 20.47 -9.80 -1.20
C THR A 90 20.51 -8.44 -1.87
N LEU A 91 19.93 -8.32 -3.08
CA LEU A 91 19.85 -7.05 -3.79
C LEU A 91 19.13 -5.97 -2.98
N GLN A 92 18.05 -6.33 -2.28
CA GLN A 92 17.30 -5.39 -1.45
C GLN A 92 18.16 -4.89 -0.27
N ILE A 93 18.92 -5.78 0.38
CA ILE A 93 19.86 -5.41 1.45
C ILE A 93 20.92 -4.44 0.93
N ASP A 94 21.50 -4.73 -0.23
CA ASP A 94 22.53 -3.87 -0.83
C ASP A 94 21.96 -2.51 -1.27
N CYS A 95 20.74 -2.49 -1.81
CA CYS A 95 20.04 -1.25 -2.15
C CYS A 95 19.79 -0.39 -0.91
N MET A 96 19.39 -1.01 0.21
CA MET A 96 19.23 -0.31 1.50
C MET A 96 20.55 0.28 1.98
N ALA A 97 21.65 -0.48 1.93
CA ALA A 97 22.98 0.00 2.33
C ALA A 97 23.48 1.17 1.45
N THR A 98 23.12 1.18 0.16
CA THR A 98 23.53 2.22 -0.79
C THR A 98 22.58 3.41 -0.87
N GLY A 99 21.44 3.37 -0.17
CA GLY A 99 20.41 4.41 -0.20
C GLY A 99 19.61 4.46 -1.52
N VAL A 100 19.67 3.40 -2.32
CA VAL A 100 18.93 3.27 -3.58
C VAL A 100 17.58 2.60 -3.30
N ARG A 101 16.51 3.11 -3.89
CA ARG A 101 15.17 2.52 -3.72
C ARG A 101 14.93 1.46 -4.78
N ILE A 102 14.31 0.35 -4.38
CA ILE A 102 13.89 -0.71 -5.31
C ILE A 102 12.38 -0.81 -5.35
N ILE A 103 11.82 -0.94 -6.55
CA ILE A 103 10.40 -1.16 -6.80
C ILE A 103 10.28 -2.46 -7.61
N PRO A 104 9.78 -3.55 -7.01
CA PRO A 104 9.51 -4.78 -7.74
C PRO A 104 8.30 -4.59 -8.67
N ALA A 105 8.35 -5.20 -9.84
CA ALA A 105 7.26 -5.27 -10.80
C ALA A 105 7.18 -6.67 -11.38
N TYR A 106 5.96 -7.17 -11.61
CA TYR A 106 5.70 -8.52 -12.10
C TYR A 106 5.36 -8.54 -13.59
N SER A 107 5.29 -7.37 -14.24
CA SER A 107 5.08 -7.27 -15.67
C SER A 107 5.73 -6.01 -16.27
N PRO A 108 6.08 -6.03 -17.56
CA PRO A 108 6.54 -4.82 -18.27
C PRO A 108 5.49 -3.69 -18.27
N VAL A 109 4.19 -4.04 -18.28
CA VAL A 109 3.09 -3.07 -18.21
C VAL A 109 3.11 -2.32 -16.88
N GLU A 110 3.36 -3.05 -15.80
CA GLU A 110 3.48 -2.48 -14.45
C GLU A 110 4.71 -1.59 -14.33
N CYS A 111 5.88 -2.02 -14.84
CA CYS A 111 7.08 -1.19 -14.93
C CYS A 111 6.78 0.15 -15.64
N ALA A 112 6.12 0.11 -16.80
CA ALA A 112 5.78 1.31 -17.55
C ALA A 112 4.83 2.22 -16.77
N LYS A 113 3.82 1.65 -16.09
CA LYS A 113 2.88 2.40 -15.25
C LYS A 113 3.59 3.11 -14.09
N TYR A 114 4.60 2.48 -13.47
CA TYR A 114 5.40 3.13 -12.43
C TYR A 114 6.18 4.33 -12.97
N ILE A 115 6.84 4.17 -14.10
CA ILE A 115 7.58 5.25 -14.76
C ILE A 115 6.64 6.41 -15.13
N GLU A 116 5.49 6.13 -15.73
CA GLU A 116 4.47 7.15 -16.05
C GLU A 116 3.96 7.87 -14.81
N THR A 117 3.70 7.13 -13.72
CA THR A 117 3.23 7.73 -12.46
C THR A 117 4.28 8.68 -11.89
N MET A 118 5.56 8.31 -11.94
CA MET A 118 6.66 9.20 -11.56
C MET A 118 6.76 10.42 -12.48
N HIS A 119 6.47 10.27 -13.77
CA HIS A 119 6.46 11.39 -14.71
C HIS A 119 5.36 12.40 -14.39
N PHE A 120 4.16 11.93 -14.05
CA PHE A 120 3.08 12.81 -13.60
C PHE A 120 3.42 13.52 -12.28
N GLN A 121 4.29 12.94 -11.46
CA GLN A 121 4.82 13.51 -10.22
C GLN A 121 6.22 14.11 -10.41
N LYS A 122 6.42 14.85 -11.52
CA LYS A 122 7.73 15.34 -11.98
C LYS A 122 8.55 16.20 -11.01
N SER A 123 7.93 16.84 -10.02
CA SER A 123 8.60 17.70 -9.04
C SER A 123 8.40 17.21 -7.61
N GLU A 124 9.39 17.48 -6.75
CA GLU A 124 9.32 17.16 -5.32
C GLU A 124 8.09 17.77 -4.64
N ALA A 125 7.78 19.04 -4.96
CA ALA A 125 6.60 19.73 -4.44
C ALA A 125 5.29 19.05 -4.87
N SER A 126 5.21 18.57 -6.13
CA SER A 126 4.04 17.83 -6.62
C SER A 126 3.91 16.48 -5.91
N HIS A 127 5.02 15.77 -5.73
CA HIS A 127 5.05 14.49 -5.02
C HIS A 127 4.60 14.68 -3.56
N LEU A 128 5.19 15.64 -2.84
CA LEU A 128 4.88 15.91 -1.44
C LEU A 128 3.43 16.38 -1.23
N ARG A 129 2.88 17.18 -2.16
CA ARG A 129 1.48 17.61 -2.13
C ARG A 129 0.52 16.42 -2.26
N ASN A 130 0.76 15.55 -3.23
CA ASN A 130 -0.07 14.37 -3.45
C ASN A 130 0.04 13.36 -2.30
N TYR A 131 1.25 13.18 -1.76
CA TYR A 131 1.50 12.36 -0.58
C TYR A 131 0.71 12.87 0.63
N ARG A 132 0.80 14.18 0.94
CA ARG A 132 0.02 14.81 2.03
C ARG A 132 -1.49 14.64 1.82
N ALA A 133 -1.99 14.87 0.62
CA ALA A 133 -3.41 14.68 0.31
C ALA A 133 -3.87 13.22 0.54
N THR A 134 -3.02 12.26 0.18
CA THR A 134 -3.28 10.83 0.40
C THR A 134 -3.27 10.49 1.88
N LEU A 135 -2.28 10.97 2.64
CA LEU A 135 -2.22 10.79 4.09
C LEU A 135 -3.45 11.35 4.80
N GLU A 136 -3.87 12.56 4.46
CA GLU A 136 -5.07 13.16 5.05
C GLU A 136 -6.34 12.38 4.70
N LYS A 137 -6.46 11.88 3.47
CA LYS A 137 -7.56 11.00 3.08
C LYS A 137 -7.55 9.70 3.88
N THR A 138 -6.41 9.02 3.97
CA THR A 138 -6.26 7.78 4.75
C THR A 138 -6.52 8.02 6.23
N LYS A 139 -6.03 9.13 6.80
CA LYS A 139 -6.29 9.53 8.19
C LYS A 139 -7.78 9.78 8.42
N LYS A 140 -8.47 10.44 7.49
CA LYS A 140 -9.92 10.64 7.52
C LYS A 140 -10.69 9.32 7.46
N GLU A 141 -10.27 8.41 6.59
CA GLU A 141 -10.83 7.05 6.50
C GLU A 141 -10.57 6.28 7.81
N LEU A 142 -9.38 6.39 8.40
CA LEU A 142 -9.04 5.79 9.69
C LEU A 142 -9.86 6.40 10.84
N SER A 143 -10.06 7.71 10.87
CA SER A 143 -10.90 8.38 11.87
C SER A 143 -12.39 8.08 11.69
N SER A 144 -12.79 7.69 10.48
CA SER A 144 -14.15 7.20 10.21
C SER A 144 -14.33 5.73 10.59
N ARG A 145 -13.24 5.00 10.87
CA ARG A 145 -13.35 3.71 11.55
C ARG A 145 -13.82 3.98 12.98
N PRO A 146 -14.70 3.13 13.54
CA PRO A 146 -15.03 3.22 14.95
C PRO A 146 -13.73 3.27 15.76
N SER A 147 -13.66 4.14 16.78
CA SER A 147 -12.50 4.20 17.68
C SER A 147 -12.16 2.79 18.18
N GLU A 148 -10.91 2.51 18.56
CA GLU A 148 -10.55 1.17 19.08
C GLU A 148 -11.49 0.73 20.21
N VAL A 149 -11.89 1.69 21.05
CA VAL A 149 -12.88 1.54 22.11
C VAL A 149 -14.26 1.19 21.56
N ASP A 150 -14.73 1.84 20.49
CA ASP A 150 -16.02 1.51 19.86
C ASP A 150 -15.96 0.17 19.11
N ALA A 151 -14.82 -0.20 18.52
CA ALA A 151 -14.62 -1.51 17.92
C ALA A 151 -14.71 -2.62 18.98
N GLN A 152 -14.10 -2.45 20.15
CA GLN A 152 -14.21 -3.39 21.27
C GLN A 152 -15.66 -3.50 21.77
N LYS A 153 -16.39 -2.38 21.91
CA LYS A 153 -17.82 -2.39 22.25
C LYS A 153 -18.67 -3.13 21.20
N LEU A 154 -18.37 -2.91 19.90
CA LEU A 154 -19.05 -3.61 18.80
C LEU A 154 -18.80 -5.12 18.83
N LEU A 155 -17.56 -5.54 19.10
CA LEU A 155 -17.19 -6.95 19.25
C LEU A 155 -17.89 -7.58 20.46
N PHE A 156 -17.90 -6.90 21.61
CA PHE A 156 -18.60 -7.36 22.80
C PHE A 156 -20.09 -7.60 22.54
N LEU A 157 -20.77 -6.63 21.91
CA LEU A 157 -22.18 -6.78 21.56
C LEU A 157 -22.43 -7.88 20.52
N ALA A 158 -21.50 -8.06 19.58
CA ALA A 158 -21.58 -9.13 18.58
C ALA A 158 -21.29 -10.53 19.14
N ALA A 159 -20.72 -10.62 20.35
CA ALA A 159 -20.51 -11.88 21.06
C ALA A 159 -21.80 -12.40 21.70
N ILE A 160 -22.82 -11.54 21.87
CA ILE A 160 -24.12 -11.95 22.39
C ILE A 160 -24.81 -12.88 21.36
N PRO A 161 -25.36 -14.02 21.78
CA PRO A 161 -26.04 -14.94 20.87
C PRO A 161 -27.10 -14.22 20.04
N LYS A 162 -27.12 -14.50 18.73
CA LYS A 162 -28.09 -13.97 17.75
C LYS A 162 -27.98 -12.47 17.44
N VAL A 163 -26.97 -11.76 17.99
CA VAL A 163 -26.69 -10.35 17.67
C VAL A 163 -25.61 -10.28 16.60
N THR A 164 -25.88 -9.60 15.47
CA THR A 164 -24.90 -9.45 14.38
C THR A 164 -24.10 -8.16 14.50
N LYS A 165 -22.96 -8.04 13.80
CA LYS A 165 -22.15 -6.80 13.78
C LYS A 165 -22.94 -5.55 13.36
N ARG A 166 -23.94 -5.70 12.47
CA ARG A 166 -24.82 -4.58 12.08
C ARG A 166 -25.79 -4.20 13.20
N ASP A 167 -26.33 -5.19 13.91
CA ASP A 167 -27.17 -4.94 15.07
C ASP A 167 -26.36 -4.26 16.18
N SER A 168 -25.13 -4.72 16.46
CA SER A 168 -24.21 -4.10 17.42
C SER A 168 -23.96 -2.63 17.12
N ALA A 169 -23.82 -2.27 15.84
CA ALA A 169 -23.65 -0.88 15.42
C ALA A 169 -24.92 -0.04 15.62
N ALA A 170 -26.09 -0.61 15.40
CA ALA A 170 -27.38 0.04 15.66
C ALA A 170 -27.64 0.22 17.16
N ILE A 171 -27.30 -0.77 17.99
CA ILE A 171 -27.42 -0.72 19.46
C ILE A 171 -26.46 0.33 20.04
N LEU A 172 -25.22 0.37 19.52
CA LEU A 172 -24.16 1.24 20.03
C LEU A 172 -24.30 2.70 19.59
N ALA A 173 -25.18 3.04 18.66
CA ALA A 173 -25.32 4.34 17.99
C ALA A 173 -25.46 5.55 18.96
N GLY A 174 -24.36 5.96 19.57
CA GLY A 174 -24.27 7.05 20.56
C GLY A 174 -24.52 6.65 22.03
N ARG A 175 -24.68 5.35 22.36
CA ARG A 175 -25.03 4.89 23.72
C ARG A 175 -23.86 4.27 24.46
N SER A 176 -23.87 4.36 25.79
CA SER A 176 -22.90 3.65 26.63
C SER A 176 -23.32 2.17 26.83
N LEU A 177 -22.34 1.27 27.02
CA LEU A 177 -22.62 -0.14 27.34
C LEU A 177 -23.48 -0.29 28.60
N ARG A 178 -23.32 0.62 29.57
CA ARG A 178 -24.12 0.68 30.79
C ARG A 178 -25.60 0.93 30.50
N GLU A 179 -25.90 1.91 29.66
CA GLU A 179 -27.27 2.19 29.23
C GLU A 179 -27.90 1.01 28.50
N ILE A 180 -27.11 0.31 27.68
CA ILE A 180 -27.55 -0.87 26.93
C ILE A 180 -27.89 -2.00 27.90
N ALA A 181 -27.01 -2.30 28.86
CA ALA A 181 -27.25 -3.33 29.87
C ALA A 181 -28.50 -3.02 30.72
N GLN A 182 -28.65 -1.79 31.20
CA GLN A 182 -29.82 -1.38 31.99
C GLN A 182 -31.12 -1.47 31.17
N SER A 183 -31.06 -1.15 29.88
CA SER A 183 -32.22 -1.23 28.98
C SER A 183 -32.60 -2.67 28.66
N ALA A 184 -31.61 -3.56 28.53
CA ALA A 184 -31.83 -4.98 28.32
C ALA A 184 -32.50 -5.65 29.54
N VAL A 185 -32.11 -5.23 30.75
CA VAL A 185 -32.68 -5.69 32.03
C VAL A 185 -34.13 -5.21 32.21
N ASN A 186 -34.41 -3.94 31.92
CA ASN A 186 -35.71 -3.30 32.16
C ASN A 186 -36.76 -3.53 31.04
N GLU A 187 -36.52 -4.47 30.11
CA GLU A 187 -37.37 -4.75 28.93
C GLU A 187 -37.65 -3.53 28.02
N CYS A 188 -36.94 -2.41 28.22
CA CYS A 188 -37.12 -1.16 27.50
C CYS A 188 -36.39 -1.10 26.15
N THR A 189 -35.81 -2.22 25.68
CA THR A 189 -35.20 -2.36 24.34
C THR A 189 -36.21 -2.21 23.18
N ALA A 190 -37.49 -1.95 23.47
CA ALA A 190 -38.54 -1.66 22.50
C ALA A 190 -38.29 -0.42 21.61
N LYS A 191 -37.37 0.49 21.99
CA LYS A 191 -37.08 1.71 21.21
C LYS A 191 -36.02 1.54 20.12
N GLU A 192 -35.38 0.38 20.02
CA GLU A 192 -34.31 0.15 19.05
C GLU A 192 -34.88 -0.30 17.70
N LYS A 193 -34.79 0.58 16.68
CA LYS A 193 -35.21 0.30 15.31
C LYS A 193 -34.47 -0.95 14.79
N GLY A 194 -35.21 -2.02 14.48
CA GLY A 194 -34.70 -3.19 13.76
C GLY A 194 -34.32 -4.41 14.60
N ILE A 195 -34.50 -4.38 15.93
CA ILE A 195 -34.21 -5.55 16.78
C ILE A 195 -35.50 -6.33 17.08
N GLY A 196 -35.58 -7.54 16.53
CA GLY A 196 -36.69 -8.47 16.78
C GLY A 196 -36.71 -9.04 18.20
N VAL A 197 -37.87 -9.56 18.62
CA VAL A 197 -38.13 -10.09 19.97
C VAL A 197 -37.13 -11.19 20.37
N THR A 198 -36.75 -12.06 19.44
CA THR A 198 -35.78 -13.15 19.69
C THR A 198 -34.38 -12.65 20.06
N LYS A 199 -33.93 -11.54 19.46
CA LYS A 199 -32.62 -10.94 19.78
C LYS A 199 -32.65 -10.24 21.14
N LYS A 200 -33.79 -9.63 21.49
CA LYS A 200 -34.00 -8.99 22.80
C LYS A 200 -33.93 -10.00 23.94
N ASN A 201 -34.61 -11.13 23.80
CA ASN A 201 -34.57 -12.20 24.81
C ASN A 201 -33.14 -12.73 24.97
N ALA A 202 -32.41 -12.96 23.86
CA ALA A 202 -31.02 -13.39 23.93
C ALA A 202 -30.09 -12.38 24.62
N MET A 203 -30.29 -11.07 24.42
CA MET A 203 -29.56 -10.04 25.15
C MET A 203 -29.91 -10.03 26.64
N LYS A 204 -31.20 -10.12 26.98
CA LYS A 204 -31.65 -10.17 28.39
C LYS A 204 -31.06 -11.37 29.12
N ASP A 205 -31.13 -12.55 28.50
CA ASP A 205 -30.60 -13.79 29.06
C ASP A 205 -29.09 -13.70 29.26
N PHE A 206 -28.36 -13.12 28.30
CA PHE A 206 -26.92 -12.92 28.38
C PHE A 206 -26.52 -11.99 29.54
N PHE A 207 -27.22 -10.87 29.73
CA PHE A 207 -26.91 -9.93 30.83
C PHE A 207 -27.40 -10.42 32.20
N MET A 208 -28.42 -11.27 32.26
CA MET A 208 -28.96 -11.84 33.49
C MET A 208 -28.35 -13.19 33.87
N GLN A 209 -27.47 -13.73 33.03
CA GLN A 209 -26.81 -15.00 33.28
C GLN A 209 -26.02 -14.92 34.59
N LYS A 210 -26.35 -15.78 35.55
CA LYS A 210 -25.57 -15.92 36.79
C LYS A 210 -24.26 -16.61 36.47
N PHE A 211 -23.16 -16.04 36.96
CA PHE A 211 -21.87 -16.71 36.94
C PHE A 211 -21.85 -17.69 38.13
N ASN A 212 -21.72 -18.98 37.83
CA ASN A 212 -21.49 -20.02 38.85
C ASN A 212 -20.03 -20.05 39.26
#